data_AF-A0A356X726-F1
#
_entry.id   AF-A0A356X726-F1
#
_cell.length_a   1.000
_cell.length_b   1.000
_cell.length_c   1.000
_cell.angle_alpha   90.00
_cell.angle_beta   90.00
_cell.angle_gamma   90.00
#
_symmetry.space_group_name_H-M   'P 1'
#
loop_
_entity.id
_entity.type
_entity.pdbx_description
1 polymer ?
#
loop_
_entity_poly.entity_id
_entity_poly.type
_entity_poly.pdbx_seq_one_letter_code
_entity_poly.pdbx_strand_id
1 'polypeptide(L)'
;DKNDFCEIYEYRHFTQVDNGKEGIFENPSSDAELISELATVYSIYDKYPVSKGHALVIPKRKSRNYFEMTDKEKTVCQIMVERVKTILEKKYQPDGFNIGFNMNEAAGQTVFHTHIHIIPRYEGDVENPRGGIRNVIPGMGSY
;
A
#
# COMPACT_ATOMS: atom_id res chain seq x y z
N ASP A 1 32.13 2.94 -19.06
CA ASP A 1 32.22 2.87 -17.59
C ASP A 1 30.86 3.11 -16.95
N LYS A 2 30.16 2.03 -16.59
CA LYS A 2 29.02 2.11 -15.66
C LYS A 2 29.61 1.86 -14.29
N ASN A 3 29.63 2.86 -13.40
CA ASN A 3 30.11 2.62 -12.04
C ASN A 3 29.12 1.69 -11.32
N ASP A 4 29.62 0.87 -10.39
CA ASP A 4 28.82 -0.08 -9.61
C ASP A 4 27.81 0.60 -8.65
N PHE A 5 27.64 1.92 -8.76
CA PHE A 5 26.78 2.76 -7.94
C PHE A 5 25.68 3.45 -8.76
N CYS A 6 25.59 3.19 -10.08
CA CYS A 6 24.59 3.78 -10.97
C CYS A 6 23.57 2.73 -11.38
N GLU A 7 22.38 2.84 -10.79
CA GLU A 7 21.23 2.05 -11.21
C GLU A 7 20.40 2.88 -12.18
N ILE A 8 20.41 2.47 -13.45
CA ILE A 8 19.54 3.01 -14.48
C ILE A 8 18.20 2.30 -14.32
N TYR A 9 17.22 3.00 -13.75
CA TYR A 9 15.84 2.53 -13.74
C TYR A 9 15.16 2.94 -15.04
N GLU A 10 14.59 1.96 -15.75
CA GLU A 10 13.60 2.27 -16.77
C GLU A 10 12.34 2.77 -16.04
N TYR A 11 12.11 4.09 -16.07
CA TYR A 11 10.89 4.67 -15.51
C TYR A 11 9.72 4.34 -16.42
N ARG A 12 8.74 3.61 -15.88
CA ARG A 12 7.42 3.44 -16.51
C ARG A 12 6.38 4.14 -15.67
N HIS A 13 5.59 5.01 -16.28
CA HIS A 13 4.51 5.70 -15.57
C HIS A 13 3.42 4.71 -15.15
N PHE A 14 2.64 5.02 -14.11
CA PHE A 14 1.68 4.07 -13.52
C PHE A 14 0.59 3.64 -14.52
N THR A 15 0.23 4.52 -15.47
CA THR A 15 -0.70 4.22 -16.56
C THR A 15 -0.12 3.31 -17.64
N GLN A 16 1.18 3.04 -17.58
CA GLN A 16 1.94 2.21 -18.52
C GLN A 16 2.48 0.93 -17.85
N VAL A 17 1.91 0.55 -16.69
CA VAL A 17 2.29 -0.69 -15.99
C VAL A 17 1.79 -1.93 -16.75
N ASP A 18 0.96 -1.75 -17.78
CA ASP A 18 0.48 -2.81 -18.66
C ASP A 18 1.65 -3.57 -19.30
N ASN A 19 1.84 -4.80 -18.82
CA ASN A 19 2.83 -5.74 -19.33
C ASN A 19 2.16 -6.87 -20.13
N GLY A 20 0.90 -6.71 -20.57
CA GLY A 20 0.10 -7.80 -21.11
C GLY A 20 -0.22 -8.89 -20.09
N LYS A 21 -0.20 -8.53 -18.79
CA LYS A 21 -0.39 -9.45 -17.66
C LYS A 21 -1.73 -9.22 -16.98
N GLU A 22 -2.38 -10.30 -16.56
CA GLU A 22 -3.64 -10.24 -15.83
C GLU A 22 -3.44 -9.76 -14.38
N GLY A 23 -4.25 -8.79 -13.97
CA GLY A 23 -4.40 -8.35 -12.57
C GLY A 23 -4.71 -6.86 -12.42
N ILE A 24 -5.44 -6.51 -11.37
CA ILE A 24 -5.99 -5.16 -11.15
C ILE A 24 -4.92 -4.12 -10.77
N PHE A 25 -3.70 -4.54 -10.44
CA PHE A 25 -2.59 -3.65 -10.09
C PHE A 25 -1.56 -3.55 -11.22
N GLU A 26 -1.43 -4.59 -12.04
CA GLU A 26 -0.69 -4.52 -13.29
C GLU A 26 -1.41 -3.63 -14.30
N ASN A 27 -2.75 -3.69 -14.29
CA ASN A 27 -3.65 -2.89 -15.12
C ASN A 27 -4.65 -2.14 -14.23
N PRO A 28 -4.23 -1.09 -13.53
CA PRO A 28 -5.12 -0.30 -12.69
C PRO A 28 -6.24 0.31 -13.53
N SER A 29 -7.44 0.30 -12.97
CA SER A 29 -8.63 0.86 -13.61
C SER A 29 -8.46 2.36 -13.86
N SER A 30 -9.10 2.89 -14.90
CA SER A 30 -9.01 4.30 -15.28
C SER A 30 -9.58 5.27 -14.24
N ASP A 31 -10.41 4.77 -13.31
CA ASP A 31 -10.96 5.51 -12.16
C ASP A 31 -10.04 5.49 -10.94
N ALA A 32 -8.90 4.79 -10.98
CA ALA A 32 -7.95 4.78 -9.88
C ALA A 32 -7.28 6.16 -9.72
N GLU A 33 -7.42 6.75 -8.53
CA GLU A 33 -6.80 8.04 -8.21
C GLU A 33 -5.38 7.82 -7.64
N LEU A 34 -4.38 8.27 -8.40
CA LEU A 34 -2.96 8.25 -8.00
C LEU A 34 -2.69 9.28 -6.91
N ILE A 35 -2.09 8.83 -5.80
CA ILE A 35 -1.60 9.68 -4.71
C ILE A 35 -0.16 10.11 -4.98
N SER A 36 0.70 9.15 -5.30
CA SER A 36 2.11 9.40 -5.57
C SER A 36 2.75 8.26 -6.34
N GLU A 37 3.85 8.57 -7.03
CA GLU A 37 4.59 7.61 -7.83
C GLU A 37 6.10 7.78 -7.64
N LEU A 38 6.80 6.64 -7.63
CA LEU A 38 8.25 6.49 -7.71
C LEU A 38 8.59 5.51 -8.85
N ALA A 39 9.88 5.33 -9.14
CA ALA A 39 10.32 4.50 -10.26
C ALA A 39 9.74 3.07 -10.22
N THR A 40 9.74 2.42 -9.06
CA THR A 40 9.35 1.01 -8.89
C THR A 40 8.10 0.79 -8.05
N VAL A 41 7.48 1.85 -7.52
CA VAL A 41 6.35 1.78 -6.59
C VAL A 41 5.39 2.93 -6.89
N TYR A 42 4.10 2.69 -6.78
CA TYR A 42 3.08 3.73 -6.87
C TYR A 42 2.09 3.58 -5.71
N SER A 43 1.29 4.61 -5.47
CA SER A 43 0.24 4.59 -4.47
C SER A 43 -1.05 5.19 -5.01
N ILE A 44 -2.16 4.54 -4.69
CA ILE A 44 -3.53 4.92 -5.07
C ILE A 44 -4.43 4.90 -3.85
N TYR A 45 -5.59 5.55 -3.94
CA TYR A 45 -6.66 5.32 -2.96
C TYR A 45 -7.28 3.94 -3.14
N ASP A 46 -7.67 3.30 -2.04
CA ASP A 46 -8.42 2.05 -2.09
C ASP A 46 -9.84 2.31 -2.61
N LYS A 47 -10.31 1.47 -3.53
CA LYS A 47 -11.67 1.55 -4.10
C LYS A 47 -12.76 1.25 -3.08
N TYR A 48 -12.45 0.42 -2.07
CA TYR A 48 -13.32 0.04 -0.97
C TYR A 48 -12.68 0.48 0.36
N PRO A 49 -12.66 1.79 0.64
CA PRO A 49 -11.93 2.33 1.77
C PRO A 49 -12.53 1.87 3.11
N VAL A 50 -11.68 1.40 4.03
CA VAL A 50 -12.08 1.12 5.43
C VAL A 50 -12.38 2.43 6.17
N SER A 51 -11.63 3.48 5.85
CA SER A 51 -11.79 4.82 6.41
C SER A 51 -11.41 5.87 5.36
N LYS A 52 -11.77 7.13 5.62
CA LYS A 52 -11.45 8.25 4.72
C LYS A 52 -9.94 8.32 4.48
N GLY A 53 -9.53 8.28 3.21
CA GLY A 53 -8.13 8.35 2.81
C GLY A 53 -7.39 7.01 2.86
N HIS A 54 -8.07 5.88 3.02
CA HIS A 54 -7.47 4.55 2.88
C HIS A 54 -6.72 4.45 1.54
N ALA A 55 -5.43 4.16 1.63
CA ALA A 55 -4.52 4.12 0.50
C ALA A 55 -3.77 2.79 0.43
N LEU A 56 -3.35 2.46 -0.78
CA LEU A 56 -2.52 1.29 -1.08
C LEU A 56 -1.16 1.75 -1.60
N VAL A 57 -0.08 1.14 -1.12
CA VAL A 57 1.26 1.24 -1.73
C VAL A 57 1.58 -0.07 -2.42
N ILE A 58 1.89 0.01 -3.71
CA ILE A 58 1.96 -1.16 -4.60
C ILE A 58 3.28 -1.12 -5.40
N PRO A 59 4.14 -2.14 -5.30
CA PRO A 59 5.30 -2.26 -6.19
C PRO A 59 4.82 -2.51 -7.62
N LYS A 60 5.49 -1.94 -8.62
CA LYS A 60 5.15 -2.17 -10.03
C LYS A 60 5.45 -3.60 -10.48
N ARG A 61 6.46 -4.22 -9.88
CA ARG A 61 6.75 -5.64 -10.10
C ARG A 61 5.80 -6.48 -9.25
N LYS A 62 5.04 -7.35 -9.91
CA LYS A 62 4.25 -8.39 -9.24
C LYS A 62 5.14 -9.27 -8.36
N SER A 63 4.88 -9.19 -7.06
CA SER A 63 5.32 -10.12 -6.02
C SER A 63 4.06 -10.59 -5.31
N ARG A 64 3.94 -11.87 -4.94
CA ARG A 64 2.70 -12.38 -4.35
C ARG A 64 2.43 -11.77 -2.98
N ASN A 65 3.46 -11.60 -2.17
CA ASN A 65 3.41 -11.01 -0.83
C ASN A 65 4.78 -10.42 -0.45
N TYR A 66 4.86 -9.82 0.74
CA TYR A 66 6.06 -9.16 1.28
C TYR A 66 7.35 -10.00 1.16
N PHE A 67 7.27 -11.32 1.33
CA PHE A 67 8.44 -12.19 1.34
C PHE A 67 9.02 -12.46 -0.05
N GLU A 68 8.28 -12.15 -1.11
CA GLU A 68 8.75 -12.24 -2.51
C GLU A 68 9.31 -10.91 -3.05
N MET A 69 9.30 -9.86 -2.22
CA MET A 69 9.91 -8.59 -2.56
C MET A 69 11.43 -8.65 -2.37
N THR A 70 12.16 -7.98 -3.26
CA THR A 70 13.59 -7.69 -3.07
C THR A 70 13.75 -6.63 -1.97
N ASP A 71 14.93 -6.57 -1.35
CA ASP A 71 15.17 -5.59 -0.29
C ASP A 71 15.09 -4.14 -0.79
N LYS A 72 15.47 -3.91 -2.05
CA LYS A 72 15.30 -2.61 -2.72
C LYS A 72 13.84 -2.21 -2.81
N GLU A 73 12.96 -3.13 -3.21
CA GLU A 73 11.52 -2.85 -3.28
C GLU A 73 10.94 -2.58 -1.90
N LYS A 74 11.38 -3.32 -0.88
CA LYS A 74 10.94 -3.08 0.51
C LYS A 74 11.32 -1.67 0.95
N THR A 75 12.56 -1.24 0.66
CA THR A 75 13.02 0.12 0.96
C THR A 75 12.20 1.18 0.24
N VAL A 76 11.97 1.04 -1.07
CA VAL A 76 11.19 2.03 -1.84
C VAL A 76 9.72 2.05 -1.39
N CYS A 77 9.13 0.90 -1.06
CA CYS A 77 7.80 0.83 -0.48
C CYS A 77 7.73 1.57 0.86
N GLN A 78 8.72 1.43 1.73
CA GLN A 78 8.78 2.15 3.00
C GLN A 78 8.86 3.68 2.79
N ILE A 79 9.71 4.12 1.86
CA ILE A 79 9.79 5.54 1.46
C ILE A 79 8.43 6.04 0.95
N MET A 80 7.73 5.23 0.15
CA MET A 80 6.40 5.57 -0.33
C MET A 80 5.38 5.64 0.80
N VAL A 81 5.42 4.73 1.78
CA VAL A 81 4.54 4.76 2.96
C VAL A 81 4.68 6.07 3.73
N GLU A 82 5.91 6.51 4.01
CA GLU A 82 6.17 7.78 4.70
C GLU A 82 5.65 8.97 3.89
N ARG A 83 5.91 8.98 2.58
CA ARG A 83 5.45 10.03 1.68
C ARG A 83 3.92 10.12 1.64
N VAL A 84 3.24 8.99 1.48
CA VAL A 84 1.77 8.93 1.45
C VAL A 84 1.19 9.34 2.78
N LYS A 85 1.74 8.87 3.90
CA LYS A 85 1.34 9.29 5.25
C LYS A 85 1.39 10.81 5.41
N THR A 86 2.47 11.48 4.98
CA THR A 86 2.56 12.96 5.01
C THR A 86 1.50 13.64 4.13
N ILE A 87 1.18 13.08 2.96
CA ILE A 87 0.12 13.61 2.09
C ILE A 87 -1.25 13.46 2.76
N LEU A 88 -1.53 12.31 3.35
CA LEU A 88 -2.79 12.02 4.04
C LEU A 88 -2.98 12.91 5.28
N GLU A 89 -1.93 13.16 6.06
CA GLU A 89 -1.97 14.11 7.18
C GLU A 89 -2.37 15.52 6.73
N LYS A 90 -1.76 16.01 5.65
CA LYS A 90 -2.05 17.34 5.11
C LYS A 90 -3.45 17.45 4.49
N LYS A 91 -3.97 16.37 3.90
CA LYS A 91 -5.27 16.37 3.20
C LYS A 91 -6.44 16.06 4.13
N TYR A 92 -6.25 15.19 5.11
CA TYR A 92 -7.35 14.61 5.89
C TYR A 92 -7.21 14.70 7.41
N GLN A 93 -6.06 15.14 7.94
CA GLN A 93 -5.82 15.32 9.39
C GLN A 93 -6.30 14.13 10.25
N PRO A 94 -5.86 12.88 9.99
CA PRO A 94 -6.23 11.76 10.84
C PRO A 94 -5.50 11.81 12.18
N ASP A 95 -6.12 11.21 13.19
CA ASP A 95 -5.61 11.13 14.56
C ASP A 95 -4.67 9.92 14.76
N GLY A 96 -4.66 8.99 13.82
CA GLY A 96 -3.76 7.84 13.83
C GLY A 96 -3.73 7.08 12.51
N PHE A 97 -2.99 5.97 12.48
CA PHE A 97 -2.90 5.10 11.32
C PHE A 97 -2.82 3.63 11.72
N ASN A 98 -3.45 2.76 10.92
CA ASN A 98 -3.08 1.35 10.84
C ASN A 98 -2.39 1.11 9.50
N ILE A 99 -1.19 0.51 9.55
CA ILE A 99 -0.39 0.22 8.38
C ILE A 99 -0.03 -1.26 8.41
N GLY A 100 -0.27 -1.99 7.32
CA GLY A 100 -0.04 -3.43 7.33
C GLY A 100 -0.24 -4.13 5.99
N PHE A 101 0.08 -5.42 6.01
CA PHE A 101 -0.07 -6.34 4.89
C PHE A 101 -1.01 -7.46 5.28
N ASN A 102 -1.81 -7.92 4.31
CA ASN A 102 -2.46 -9.22 4.37
C ASN A 102 -1.65 -10.20 3.53
N MET A 103 -1.31 -11.36 4.08
CA MET A 103 -0.45 -12.35 3.43
C MET A 103 -1.12 -13.72 3.42
N ASN A 104 -1.44 -14.18 2.21
CA ASN A 104 -2.26 -15.36 1.94
C ASN A 104 -3.73 -15.20 2.38
N GLU A 105 -4.56 -16.11 1.88
CA GLU A 105 -6.02 -16.07 2.03
C GLU A 105 -6.47 -16.09 3.50
N ALA A 106 -5.80 -16.88 4.35
CA ALA A 106 -6.11 -16.95 5.78
C ALA A 106 -5.91 -15.61 6.52
N ALA A 107 -5.07 -14.72 5.99
CA ALA A 107 -4.91 -13.36 6.51
C ALA A 107 -5.76 -12.32 5.76
N GLY A 108 -6.68 -12.75 4.89
CA GLY A 108 -7.58 -11.88 4.13
C GLY A 108 -6.97 -11.33 2.83
N GLN A 109 -5.87 -11.88 2.32
CA GLN A 109 -5.34 -11.45 1.03
C GLN A 109 -6.23 -11.93 -0.12
N THR A 110 -6.84 -10.99 -0.84
CA THR A 110 -7.70 -11.28 -2.01
C THR A 110 -7.03 -10.96 -3.34
N VAL A 111 -6.11 -10.00 -3.35
CA VAL A 111 -5.27 -9.66 -4.50
C VAL A 111 -3.86 -10.20 -4.25
N PHE A 112 -3.48 -11.23 -5.01
CA PHE A 112 -2.16 -11.88 -4.94
C PHE A 112 -1.07 -11.09 -5.66
N HIS A 113 -1.01 -9.80 -5.32
CA HIS A 113 0.06 -8.86 -5.62
C HIS A 113 0.26 -8.06 -4.34
N THR A 114 1.47 -8.05 -3.78
CA THR A 114 1.83 -7.30 -2.58
C THR A 114 1.31 -5.88 -2.61
N HIS A 115 0.64 -5.48 -1.53
CA HIS A 115 0.21 -4.10 -1.31
C HIS A 115 0.23 -3.80 0.18
N ILE A 116 0.60 -2.58 0.53
CA ILE A 116 0.57 -2.08 1.91
C ILE A 116 -0.69 -1.25 2.07
N HIS A 117 -1.53 -1.60 3.03
CA HIS A 117 -2.62 -0.76 3.46
C HIS A 117 -2.08 0.36 4.33
N ILE A 118 -2.49 1.59 4.03
CA ILE A 118 -2.31 2.76 4.90
C ILE A 118 -3.72 3.26 5.21
N ILE A 119 -4.19 2.97 6.42
CA ILE A 119 -5.56 3.24 6.86
C ILE A 119 -5.51 4.38 7.88
N PRO A 120 -5.89 5.62 7.50
CA PRO A 120 -6.08 6.71 8.46
C PRO A 120 -7.12 6.35 9.51
N ARG A 121 -6.91 6.74 10.75
CA ARG A 121 -7.83 6.51 11.88
C ARG A 121 -8.24 7.85 12.47
N TYR A 122 -9.48 7.91 12.96
CA TYR A 122 -10.08 9.13 13.49
C TYR A 122 -10.70 8.86 14.86
N GLU A 123 -10.61 9.83 15.77
CA GLU A 123 -11.31 9.72 17.04
C GLU A 123 -12.82 9.49 16.81
N GLY A 124 -13.36 8.44 17.45
CA GLY A 124 -14.77 8.06 17.32
C GLY A 124 -15.11 7.22 16.08
N ASP A 125 -14.13 6.81 15.25
CA ASP A 125 -14.40 5.93 14.10
C ASP A 125 -14.79 4.49 14.50
N VAL A 126 -14.48 4.09 15.73
CA VAL A 126 -14.92 2.85 16.38
C VAL A 126 -15.20 3.12 17.86
N GLU A 127 -16.07 2.32 18.48
CA GLU A 127 -16.46 2.47 19.90
C GLU A 127 -15.26 2.30 20.85
N ASN A 128 -14.39 1.32 20.60
CA ASN A 128 -13.19 1.07 21.39
C ASN A 128 -11.98 0.77 20.49
N PRO A 129 -11.05 1.73 20.31
CA PRO A 129 -9.89 1.54 19.45
C PRO A 129 -8.77 0.68 20.07
N ARG A 130 -8.87 0.37 21.38
CA ARG A 130 -7.87 -0.48 22.08
C ARG A 130 -7.82 -1.87 21.44
N GLY A 131 -6.63 -2.45 21.39
CA GLY A 131 -6.41 -3.74 20.71
C GLY A 131 -5.79 -3.61 19.33
N GLY A 132 -6.15 -2.59 18.55
CA GLY A 132 -5.60 -2.38 17.20
C GLY A 132 -5.64 -3.66 16.36
N ILE A 133 -4.47 -4.17 15.96
CA ILE A 133 -4.28 -5.40 15.17
C ILE A 133 -4.97 -6.63 15.82
N ARG A 134 -5.14 -6.66 17.14
CA ARG A 134 -5.82 -7.79 17.80
C ARG A 134 -7.28 -7.94 17.36
N ASN A 135 -7.91 -6.85 16.89
CA ASN A 135 -9.28 -6.87 16.36
C ASN A 135 -9.40 -7.57 14.99
N VAL A 136 -8.28 -8.00 14.38
CA VAL A 136 -8.31 -8.89 13.21
C VAL A 136 -9.03 -10.21 13.53
N ILE A 137 -8.91 -10.70 14.77
CA ILE A 137 -9.74 -11.80 15.26
C ILE A 137 -10.86 -11.20 16.11
N PRO A 138 -12.14 -11.32 15.70
CA PRO A 138 -13.26 -10.76 16.45
C PRO A 138 -13.25 -11.19 17.92
N GLY A 139 -13.44 -10.22 18.82
CA GLY A 139 -13.47 -10.45 20.27
C GLY A 139 -12.11 -10.46 20.98
N MET A 140 -10.98 -10.42 20.26
CA MET A 140 -9.63 -10.48 20.87
C MET A 140 -9.00 -9.12 21.19
N GLY A 141 -9.69 -8.01 20.87
CA GLY A 141 -9.18 -6.64 21.04
C GLY A 141 -9.07 -6.16 22.48
N SER A 142 -9.98 -6.60 23.35
CA SER A 142 -10.03 -6.18 24.75
C SER A 142 -8.97 -6.90 25.58
N TYR A 143 -8.08 -6.13 26.19
CA TYR A 143 -7.12 -6.56 27.22
C TYR A 143 -6.82 -5.39 28.15
#